data_AF-A0A924YG02-F1
#
_entry.id   AF-A0A924YG02-F1
#
_cell.length_a   1.000
_cell.length_b   1.000
_cell.length_c   1.000
_cell.angle_alpha   90.00
_cell.angle_beta   90.00
_cell.angle_gamma   90.00
#
_symmetry.space_group_name_H-M   'P 1'
#
loop_
_entity.id
_entity.type
_entity.pdbx_description
1 polymer ?
#
loop_
_entity_poly.entity_id
_entity_poly.type
_entity_poly.pdbx_seq_one_letter_code
_entity_poly.pdbx_strand_id
1 'polypeptide(L)' 'MPSLGGGELLIILAIVLLLFGVGRVSRIGGELGSAVANFRRGLDDGSKNKRDETTTVVDPNTNSENV' A
#
# COMPACT_ATOMS: atom_id res chain seq x y z
N MET A 1 20.66 23.73 -17.38
CA MET A 1 19.68 22.67 -17.69
C MET A 1 18.40 23.03 -16.94
N PRO A 2 17.25 23.27 -17.61
CA PRO A 2 16.00 23.51 -16.88
C PRO A 2 15.70 22.28 -16.02
N SER A 3 15.79 22.45 -14.70
CA SER A 3 15.46 21.40 -13.75
C SER A 3 13.95 21.35 -13.65
N LEU A 4 13.33 20.31 -14.22
CA LEU A 4 11.91 20.03 -14.06
C LEU A 4 11.60 19.87 -12.57
N GLY A 5 11.29 20.98 -11.91
CA GLY A 5 11.05 21.03 -10.47
C GLY A 5 9.61 20.70 -10.13
N GLY A 6 9.32 20.60 -8.84
CA GLY A 6 7.94 20.38 -8.36
C GLY A 6 6.94 21.44 -8.83
N GLY A 7 7.40 22.68 -9.06
CA GLY A 7 6.57 23.77 -9.57
C GLY A 7 6.13 23.60 -11.02
N GLU A 8 7.03 23.23 -11.94
CA GLU A 8 6.69 23.02 -13.36
C GLU A 8 5.77 21.82 -13.54
N LEU A 9 5.95 20.75 -12.75
CA LEU A 9 5.08 19.58 -12.80
C LEU A 9 3.65 19.93 -12.39
N LEU A 10 3.46 20.83 -11.42
CA LEU A 10 2.13 21.32 -11.03
C LEU A 10 1.45 22.12 -12.15
N ILE A 11 2.18 22.97 -12.88
CA ILE A 11 1.63 23.70 -14.03
C ILE A 11 1.17 22.71 -15.12
N ILE A 12 1.99 21.71 -15.45
CA ILE A 12 1.65 20.71 -16.47
C ILE A 12 0.42 19.91 -16.03
N LEU A 13 0.38 19.49 -14.76
CA LEU A 13 -0.77 18.79 -14.19
C LEU A 13 -2.05 19.64 -14.29
N ALA A 14 -1.97 20.94 -14.01
CA ALA A 14 -3.12 21.84 -14.13
C ALA A 14 -3.65 21.91 -15.58
N ILE A 15 -2.76 21.97 -16.58
CA ILE A 15 -3.15 21.97 -17.99
C ILE A 15 -3.83 20.64 -18.37
N VAL A 16 -3.24 19.50 -17.95
CA VAL A 16 -3.83 18.18 -18.18
C VAL A 16 -5.22 18.08 -17.53
N LEU A 17 -5.38 18.56 -16.30
CA LEU A 17 -6.67 18.59 -15.62
C LEU A 17 -7.69 19.49 -16.32
N LEU A 18 -7.27 20.56 -16.99
CA LEU A 18 -8.16 21.43 -17.76
C LEU A 18 -8.61 20.77 -19.08
N LEU A 19 -7.71 20.06 -19.76
CA LEU A 19 -8.00 19.36 -21.02
C LEU A 19 -8.88 18.12 -20.81
N PHE A 20 -8.54 17.29 -19.83
CA PHE A 20 -9.24 16.03 -19.56
C PHE A 20 -10.38 16.18 -18.55
N GLY A 21 -10.37 17.25 -17.75
CA GLY A 21 -11.31 17.48 -16.66
C GLY A 21 -10.98 16.68 -15.40
N VAL A 22 -11.27 17.25 -14.23
CA VAL A 22 -11.06 16.60 -12.92
C VAL A 22 -11.87 15.31 -12.74
N GLY A 23 -13.04 15.21 -13.37
CA GLY A 23 -13.92 14.03 -13.25
C GLY A 23 -13.36 12.78 -13.92
N ARG A 24 -12.76 12.92 -15.12
CA ARG A 24 -12.14 11.78 -15.83
C ARG A 24 -10.87 11.32 -15.11
N VAL A 25 -10.04 12.26 -14.67
CA VAL A 25 -8.79 11.96 -13.96
C VAL A 25 -9.06 11.32 -12.59
N SER A 26 -10.03 11.82 -11.83
CA SER A 26 -10.41 11.23 -10.54
C SER A 26 -11.00 9.82 -10.69
N ARG A 27 -11.82 9.59 -11.72
CA ARG A 27 -12.39 8.25 -11.98
C ARG A 27 -11.30 7.22 -12.28
N ILE A 28 -10.37 7.53 -13.19
CA ILE A 28 -9.26 6.64 -13.55
C ILE A 28 -8.29 6.50 -12.37
N GLY A 29 -7.98 7.60 -11.70
CA GLY A 29 -7.10 7.62 -10.53
C GLY A 29 -7.64 6.82 -9.34
N GLY A 30 -8.97 6.81 -9.13
CA GLY A 30 -9.61 6.01 -8.09
C GLY A 30 -9.49 4.50 -8.33
N GLU A 31 -9.73 4.06 -9.58
CA GLU A 31 -9.59 2.65 -9.98
C GLU A 31 -8.13 2.18 -9.87
N LEU A 32 -7.19 2.97 -10.41
CA LEU A 32 -5.76 2.69 -10.34
C LEU A 32 -5.23 2.75 -8.90
N GLY A 33 -5.65 3.76 -8.12
CA GLY A 33 -5.22 3.94 -6.74
C GLY A 33 -5.66 2.78 -5.84
N SER A 34 -6.87 2.25 -6.06
CA SER A 34 -7.37 1.08 -5.34
C SER A 34 -6.58 -0.19 -5.70
N ALA A 35 -6.27 -0.38 -6.98
CA ALA A 35 -5.43 -1.50 -7.44
C ALA A 35 -4.02 -1.43 -6.84
N VAL A 36 -3.39 -0.24 -6.88
CA VAL A 36 -2.05 -0.02 -6.29
C VAL A 36 -2.10 -0.19 -4.77
N ALA A 37 -3.14 0.27 -4.08
CA ALA A 37 -3.29 0.10 -2.64
C ALA A 37 -3.40 -1.38 -2.25
N ASN A 38 -4.19 -2.17 -2.97
CA ASN A 38 -4.31 -3.60 -2.75
C ASN A 38 -3.01 -4.34 -3.09
N PHE A 39 -2.30 -3.93 -4.15
CA PHE A 39 -0.99 -4.46 -4.49
C PHE A 39 0.04 -4.23 -3.39
N ARG A 40 0.08 -3.00 -2.84
CA ARG A 40 0.95 -2.67 -1.70
C ARG A 40 0.61 -3.48 -0.46
N ARG A 41 -0.68 -3.66 -0.15
CA ARG A 41 -1.13 -4.50 0.97
C ARG A 41 -0.72 -5.95 0.79
N GLY A 42 -0.89 -6.53 -0.40
CA GLY A 42 -0.45 -7.90 -0.69
C GLY A 42 1.07 -8.09 -0.54
N LEU A 43 1.87 -7.10 -0.94
CA LEU A 43 3.33 -7.10 -0.73
C LEU A 43 3.70 -7.00 0.75
N ASP A 44 3.03 -6.11 1.49
CA ASP A 44 3.25 -5.95 2.93
C ASP A 44 2.82 -7.20 3.71
N ASP A 45 1.68 -7.80 3.38
CA ASP A 45 1.16 -9.01 4.03
C ASP A 45 2.04 -10.23 3.70
N GLY A 46 2.53 -10.35 2.47
CA GLY A 46 3.54 -11.35 2.11
C GLY A 46 4.89 -11.17 2.83
N SER A 47 5.21 -9.93 3.22
CA SER A 47 6.42 -9.60 4.00
C SER A 47 6.22 -9.75 5.52
N LYS A 48 4.96 -9.68 6.01
CA LYS A 48 4.59 -9.89 7.42
C LYS A 48 4.35 -11.37 7.74
N ASN A 49 3.85 -12.16 6.79
CA ASN A 49 3.67 -13.61 6.95
C ASN A 49 5.00 -14.41 7.03
N LYS A 50 6.16 -13.72 6.96
CA LYS A 50 7.47 -14.29 7.33
C LYS A 50 7.86 -14.06 8.80
N ARG A 51 7.05 -13.34 9.59
CA ARG A 51 7.40 -12.94 10.96
C ARG A 51 6.44 -13.44 12.05
N ASP A 52 5.38 -14.17 11.68
CA ASP A 52 4.35 -14.60 12.64
C ASP A 52 4.17 -16.15 12.72
N GLU A 53 5.08 -16.95 12.14
CA GLU A 53 5.12 -18.41 12.33
C GLU A 53 6.34 -18.85 13.16
N THR A 54 6.56 -18.19 14.29
CA THR A 54 7.37 -18.70 15.42
C THR A 54 6.83 -18.10 16.71
N THR A 55 5.59 -18.44 17.04
CA THR A 55 5.19 -18.55 18.44
C THR A 55 4.57 -19.92 18.58
N THR A 56 5.47 -20.89 18.71
CA THR A 56 5.21 -22.13 19.42
C THR A 56 4.39 -21.82 20.66
N VAL A 57 3.17 -22.35 20.66
CA VAL A 57 2.48 -22.91 21.81
C VAL A 57 3.46 -23.18 22.96
N VAL A 58 3.57 -22.26 23.91
CA VAL A 58 4.00 -22.58 25.27
C VAL A 58 2.71 -22.55 26.07
N ASP A 59 2.10 -23.72 26.19
CA ASP A 59 1.06 -24.00 27.18
C ASP A 59 1.79 -24.21 28.51
N PRO A 60 1.73 -23.29 29.50
CA PRO A 60 2.48 -23.43 30.73
C PRO A 60 1.81 -24.34 31.77
N ASN A 61 0.82 -25.17 31.42
CA ASN A 61 0.18 -26.04 32.42
C ASN A 61 -0.24 -27.42 31.91
N THR A 62 0.73 -28.19 31.41
CA THR A 62 0.63 -29.66 31.42
C THR A 62 1.41 -30.21 32.62
N ASN A 63 0.85 -30.03 33.82
CA ASN A 63 1.29 -30.77 35.00
C ASN A 63 0.85 -32.24 34.85
N SER A 64 1.67 -33.04 34.18
CA SER A 64 1.61 -34.49 34.26
C SER A 64 2.23 -34.94 35.59
N GLU A 65 1.62 -35.98 36.15
CA GLU A 65 2.25 -36.99 37.01
C GLU A 65 2.11 -36.84 38.54
N ASN A 66 1.00 -37.38 39.05
CA ASN A 66 0.92 -38.43 40.08
C ASN A 66 2.22 -38.81 40.81
N VAL A 67 2.32 -38.46 42.11
CA VAL A 67 2.82 -39.29 43.22
C VAL A 67 2.12 -38.90 44.52
#